data_AF-A0A7C4Q478-F1
#
_entry.id   AF-A0A7C4Q478-F1
#
_cell.length_a   1.000
_cell.length_b   1.000
_cell.length_c   1.000
_cell.angle_alpha   90.00
_cell.angle_beta   90.00
_cell.angle_gamma   90.00
#
_symmetry.space_group_name_H-M   'P 1'
#
loop_
_entity.id
_entity.type
_entity.pdbx_description
1 polymer ?
#
loop_
_entity_poly.entity_id
_entity_poly.type
_entity_poly.pdbx_seq_one_letter_code
_entity_poly.pdbx_strand_id
1 'polypeptide(L)'
;MSKKYLFSIVLSILIIIILSFFFEVTGFISYGLVVSSIWLTLAMIVIWCTSWVLLKTRLVKGVFRLQTPLKLPLLLFLSGIAGIVISNLYALPAVPSTTLNFNDQLNYMYKTDQGDRLALRFIKLNERDQERTQRVVKILEQDEILSPENLYQAATILQHGTESKHYEMAYILAKRADELGYENGLWKAAYDRWMLSLGKPQVYGTQTKATLTIFGVQVEQK
;
A
#
# COMPACT_ATOMS: atom_id res chain seq x y z
N MET A 1 -42.48 -31.29 11.60
CA MET A 1 -41.21 -30.59 11.87
C MET A 1 -41.43 -29.59 13.00
N SER A 2 -40.65 -29.61 14.09
CA SER A 2 -40.91 -28.72 15.24
C SER A 2 -40.79 -27.24 14.80
N LYS A 3 -41.64 -26.35 15.32
CA LYS A 3 -41.63 -24.91 15.00
C LYS A 3 -40.25 -24.26 15.22
N LYS A 4 -39.41 -24.83 16.09
CA LYS A 4 -38.04 -24.38 16.35
C LYS A 4 -37.11 -24.60 15.14
N TYR A 5 -37.27 -25.70 14.41
CA TYR A 5 -36.49 -25.98 13.20
C TYR A 5 -36.94 -25.14 12.01
N LEU A 6 -38.25 -24.86 11.91
CA LEU A 6 -38.79 -24.00 10.87
C LEU A 6 -38.25 -22.57 10.99
N PHE A 7 -38.15 -22.03 12.21
CA PHE A 7 -37.57 -20.72 12.46
C PHE A 7 -36.09 -20.65 12.07
N SER A 8 -35.26 -21.63 12.47
CA SER A 8 -33.86 -21.68 12.06
C SER A 8 -33.67 -21.79 10.55
N ILE A 9 -34.53 -22.54 9.86
CA ILE A 9 -34.46 -22.68 8.40
C ILE A 9 -34.82 -21.37 7.71
N VAL A 10 -35.91 -20.71 8.14
CA VAL A 10 -36.32 -19.41 7.58
C VAL A 10 -35.27 -18.33 7.84
N LEU A 11 -34.67 -18.30 9.04
CA LEU A 11 -33.60 -17.38 9.39
C LEU A 11 -32.34 -17.61 8.54
N SER A 12 -31.99 -18.89 8.30
CA SER A 12 -30.84 -19.25 7.47
C SER A 12 -31.05 -18.83 6.01
N ILE A 13 -32.25 -19.04 5.46
CA ILE A 13 -32.60 -18.60 4.10
C ILE A 13 -32.55 -17.08 3.99
N LEU A 14 -33.06 -16.35 4.99
CA LEU A 14 -33.02 -14.89 5.02
C LEU A 14 -31.58 -14.35 5.04
N ILE A 15 -30.70 -14.95 5.85
CA ILE A 15 -29.27 -14.59 5.89
C ILE A 15 -28.60 -14.84 4.54
N ILE A 16 -28.88 -15.98 3.89
CA ILE A 16 -28.33 -16.30 2.57
C ILE A 16 -28.78 -15.29 1.52
N ILE A 17 -30.07 -14.89 1.52
CA ILE A 17 -30.59 -13.89 0.57
C ILE A 17 -29.93 -12.52 0.79
N ILE A 18 -29.77 -12.09 2.05
CA ILE A 18 -29.10 -10.83 2.37
C ILE A 18 -27.65 -10.87 1.88
N LEU A 19 -26.91 -11.95 2.17
CA LEU A 19 -25.51 -12.10 1.73
C LEU A 19 -25.38 -12.12 0.21
N SER A 20 -26.31 -12.76 -0.52
CA SER A 20 -26.33 -12.79 -1.98
C SER A 20 -26.65 -11.42 -2.59
N PHE A 21 -27.51 -10.63 -1.97
CA PHE A 21 -27.80 -9.26 -2.42
C PHE A 21 -26.58 -8.33 -2.27
N PHE A 22 -25.82 -8.48 -1.18
CA PHE A 22 -24.56 -7.73 -0.98
C PHE A 22 -23.46 -8.13 -1.99
N PHE A 23 -23.49 -9.35 -2.53
CA PHE A 23 -22.57 -9.83 -3.56
C PHE A 23 -22.72 -9.08 -4.89
N GLU A 24 -23.96 -8.77 -5.30
CA GLU A 24 -24.24 -8.03 -6.55
C GLU A 24 -23.77 -6.57 -6.49
N VAL A 25 -23.78 -5.95 -5.30
CA VAL A 25 -23.52 -4.51 -5.14
C VAL A 25 -22.02 -4.18 -5.03
N THR A 26 -21.18 -5.13 -4.62
CA THR A 26 -19.81 -4.80 -4.15
C THR A 26 -18.66 -5.47 -4.92
N GLY A 27 -18.97 -6.40 -5.84
CA GLY A 27 -17.97 -7.05 -6.70
C GLY A 27 -16.98 -7.96 -5.96
N PHE A 28 -16.18 -8.72 -6.73
CA PHE A 28 -15.29 -9.79 -6.25
C PHE A 28 -14.31 -9.41 -5.11
N ILE A 29 -13.96 -8.13 -4.98
CA ILE A 29 -13.06 -7.62 -3.95
C ILE A 29 -13.70 -7.74 -2.55
N SER A 30 -15.02 -7.55 -2.43
CA SER A 30 -15.70 -7.67 -1.14
C SER A 30 -15.81 -9.13 -0.67
N TYR A 31 -16.03 -10.06 -1.60
CA TYR A 31 -16.13 -11.49 -1.28
C TYR A 31 -14.82 -12.05 -0.73
N GLY A 32 -13.68 -11.67 -1.34
CA GLY A 32 -12.36 -12.04 -0.84
C GLY A 32 -12.09 -11.53 0.58
N LEU A 33 -12.52 -10.30 0.88
CA LEU A 33 -12.39 -9.70 2.22
C LEU A 33 -13.31 -10.36 3.25
N VAL A 34 -14.54 -10.71 2.87
CA VAL A 34 -15.50 -11.42 3.74
C VAL A 34 -15.02 -12.84 4.03
N VAL A 35 -14.55 -13.57 3.02
CA VAL A 35 -13.99 -14.91 3.22
C VAL A 35 -12.75 -14.85 4.11
N SER A 36 -11.86 -13.88 3.87
CA SER A 36 -10.65 -13.68 4.69
C SER A 36 -10.99 -13.31 6.14
N SER A 37 -12.01 -12.49 6.37
CA SER A 37 -12.42 -12.11 7.72
C SER A 37 -13.08 -13.26 8.49
N ILE A 38 -13.82 -14.15 7.82
CA ILE A 38 -14.36 -15.38 8.40
C ILE A 38 -13.23 -16.31 8.84
N TRP A 39 -12.25 -16.57 7.96
CA TRP A 39 -11.09 -17.41 8.30
C TRP A 39 -10.24 -16.81 9.42
N LEU A 40 -10.04 -15.49 9.43
CA LEU A 40 -9.33 -14.79 10.51
C LEU A 40 -10.09 -14.93 11.84
N THR A 41 -11.41 -14.82 11.83
CA THR A 41 -12.25 -14.98 13.02
C THR A 41 -12.18 -16.41 13.56
N LEU A 42 -12.24 -17.42 12.68
CA LEU A 42 -12.08 -18.83 13.06
C LEU A 42 -10.69 -19.10 13.65
N ALA A 43 -9.63 -18.54 13.06
CA ALA A 43 -8.28 -18.65 13.60
C ALA A 43 -8.16 -18.02 14.99
N MET A 44 -8.76 -16.84 15.20
CA MET A 44 -8.79 -16.17 16.50
C MET A 44 -9.54 -17.00 17.55
N ILE A 45 -10.66 -17.63 17.19
CA ILE A 45 -11.41 -18.53 18.09
C ILE A 45 -10.57 -19.76 18.45
N VAL A 46 -9.88 -20.38 17.47
CA VAL A 46 -9.00 -21.52 17.72
C VAL A 46 -7.83 -21.12 18.64
N ILE A 47 -7.21 -19.96 18.41
CA ILE A 47 -6.15 -19.42 19.27
C ILE A 47 -6.68 -19.17 20.68
N TRP A 48 -7.89 -18.63 20.83
CA TRP A 48 -8.52 -18.41 22.14
C TRP A 48 -8.83 -19.72 22.86
N CYS A 49 -9.42 -20.70 22.17
CA CYS A 49 -9.75 -22.01 22.73
C CYS A 49 -8.49 -22.78 23.14
N THR A 50 -7.45 -22.79 22.29
CA THR A 50 -6.17 -23.42 22.60
C THR A 50 -5.46 -22.72 23.75
N SER A 51 -5.43 -21.38 23.77
CA SER A 51 -4.88 -20.60 24.89
C SER A 51 -5.64 -20.86 26.19
N TRP A 52 -6.97 -20.93 26.16
CA TRP A 52 -7.80 -21.27 27.33
C TRP A 52 -7.50 -22.67 27.87
N VAL A 53 -7.37 -23.66 26.98
CA VAL A 53 -7.00 -25.04 27.37
C VAL A 53 -5.58 -25.10 27.94
N LEU A 54 -4.62 -24.38 27.34
CA LEU A 54 -3.24 -24.29 27.83
C LEU A 54 -3.14 -23.58 29.18
N LEU A 55 -3.96 -22.55 29.43
CA LEU A 55 -4.02 -21.84 30.71
C LEU A 55 -4.71 -22.67 31.80
N LYS A 56 -5.68 -23.52 31.44
CA LYS A 56 -6.42 -24.38 32.38
C LYS A 56 -5.69 -25.69 32.69
N THR A 57 -4.89 -26.20 31.75
CA THR A 57 -4.00 -27.33 32.00
C THR A 57 -2.80 -26.88 32.83
N ARG A 58 -2.48 -27.60 33.90
CA ARG A 58 -1.41 -27.22 34.85
C ARG A 58 0.01 -27.26 34.24
N LEU A 59 0.15 -27.53 32.93
CA LEU A 59 1.40 -27.67 32.19
C LEU A 59 2.16 -26.33 32.02
N VAL A 60 1.45 -25.20 32.11
CA VAL A 60 2.02 -23.86 31.81
C VAL A 60 2.21 -23.00 33.06
N LYS A 61 2.02 -23.57 34.27
CA LYS A 61 2.15 -22.82 35.53
C LYS A 61 3.57 -22.26 35.79
N GLY A 62 4.60 -22.79 35.10
CA GLY A 62 5.98 -22.34 35.23
C GLY A 62 6.44 -21.31 34.19
N VAL A 63 5.87 -21.33 32.98
CA VAL A 63 6.41 -20.54 31.84
C VAL A 63 5.69 -19.20 31.68
N PHE A 64 4.44 -19.08 32.14
CA PHE A 64 3.67 -17.83 32.05
C PHE A 64 3.12 -17.40 33.42
N ARG A 65 4.00 -16.94 34.33
CA ARG A 65 3.61 -15.98 35.39
C ARG A 65 3.37 -14.61 34.75
N LEU A 66 2.34 -14.53 33.93
CA LEU A 66 1.93 -13.37 33.16
C LEU A 66 0.66 -12.76 33.80
N GLN A 67 0.77 -12.30 35.05
CA GLN A 67 -0.37 -11.85 35.86
C GLN A 67 -1.01 -10.51 35.43
N THR A 68 -0.63 -9.90 34.31
CA THR A 68 -1.23 -8.63 33.89
C THR A 68 -1.88 -8.75 32.50
N PRO A 69 -3.16 -8.34 32.33
CA PRO A 69 -3.90 -8.46 31.07
C PRO A 69 -3.28 -7.64 29.92
N LEU A 70 -2.31 -6.76 30.21
CA LEU A 70 -1.60 -5.95 29.22
C LEU A 70 -0.49 -6.69 28.48
N LYS A 71 0.03 -7.82 28.97
CA LYS A 71 1.28 -8.40 28.41
C LYS A 71 1.11 -9.03 27.02
N LEU A 72 -0.03 -9.66 26.72
CA LEU A 72 -0.31 -10.19 25.37
C LEU A 72 -0.53 -9.06 24.34
N PRO A 73 -1.38 -8.04 24.62
CA PRO A 73 -1.46 -6.85 23.77
C PRO A 73 -0.11 -6.16 23.56
N LEU A 74 0.71 -6.05 24.62
CA LEU A 74 2.04 -5.46 24.54
C LEU A 74 2.99 -6.28 23.66
N LEU A 75 3.00 -7.61 23.77
CA LEU A 75 3.80 -8.48 22.91
C LEU A 75 3.38 -8.37 21.44
N LEU A 76 2.08 -8.34 21.15
CA LEU A 76 1.59 -8.15 19.78
C LEU A 76 1.97 -6.77 19.23
N PHE A 77 1.80 -5.73 20.04
CA PHE A 77 2.24 -4.37 19.70
C PHE A 77 3.75 -4.33 19.40
N LEU A 78 4.59 -4.87 20.28
CA LEU A 78 6.04 -4.93 20.08
C LEU A 78 6.43 -5.76 18.86
N SER A 79 5.71 -6.85 18.56
CA SER A 79 5.96 -7.65 17.35
C SER A 79 5.61 -6.88 16.07
N GLY A 80 4.55 -6.07 16.09
CA GLY A 80 4.20 -5.16 15.00
C GLY A 80 5.27 -4.09 14.79
N ILE A 81 5.73 -3.45 15.86
CA ILE A 81 6.84 -2.48 15.81
C ILE A 81 8.12 -3.14 15.29
N ALA A 82 8.46 -4.34 15.78
CA ALA A 82 9.62 -5.08 15.32
C ALA A 82 9.53 -5.42 13.82
N GLY A 83 8.35 -5.81 13.33
CA GLY A 83 8.12 -6.04 11.89
C GLY A 83 8.36 -4.80 11.04
N ILE A 84 7.91 -3.64 11.49
CA ILE A 84 8.16 -2.34 10.82
C ILE A 84 9.66 -2.02 10.83
N VAL A 85 10.33 -2.19 11.97
CA VAL A 85 11.77 -1.93 12.11
C VAL A 85 12.58 -2.87 11.20
N ILE A 86 12.30 -4.18 11.21
CA ILE A 86 12.95 -5.16 10.34
C ILE A 86 12.70 -4.81 8.87
N SER A 87 11.47 -4.48 8.48
CA SER A 87 11.16 -4.07 7.10
C SER A 87 11.96 -2.85 6.63
N ASN A 88 12.26 -1.91 7.52
CA ASN A 88 13.10 -0.75 7.20
C ASN A 88 14.59 -1.11 7.14
N LEU A 89 15.08 -2.02 7.99
CA LEU A 89 16.49 -2.47 7.99
C LEU A 89 16.86 -3.31 6.77
N TYR A 90 15.93 -4.10 6.24
CA TYR A 90 16.15 -4.98 5.08
C TYR A 90 15.54 -4.43 3.78
N ALA A 91 15.38 -3.12 3.68
CA ALA A 91 14.93 -2.49 2.44
C ALA A 91 15.93 -2.80 1.31
N LEU A 92 15.44 -3.30 0.18
CA LEU A 92 16.24 -3.48 -1.02
C LEU A 92 16.86 -2.12 -1.45
N PRO A 93 18.04 -2.11 -2.09
CA PRO A 93 18.63 -0.88 -2.59
C PRO A 93 17.68 -0.19 -3.59
N ALA A 94 17.76 1.14 -3.70
CA ALA A 94 16.81 1.90 -4.52
C ALA A 94 17.01 1.62 -6.02
N VAL A 95 18.27 1.38 -6.41
CA VAL A 95 18.73 1.04 -7.76
C VAL A 95 19.41 -0.33 -7.71
N PRO A 96 19.28 -1.19 -8.74
CA PRO A 96 19.88 -2.52 -8.72
C PRO A 96 21.41 -2.43 -8.66
N SER A 97 22.03 -3.24 -7.78
CA SER A 97 23.49 -3.32 -7.64
C SER A 97 24.15 -4.14 -8.76
N THR A 98 23.37 -4.90 -9.52
CA THR A 98 23.82 -5.70 -10.66
C THR A 98 23.49 -5.01 -11.97
N THR A 99 24.30 -5.28 -13.00
CA THR A 99 24.03 -4.78 -14.35
C THR A 99 22.86 -5.55 -14.96
N LEU A 100 21.70 -4.90 -15.02
CA LEU A 100 20.49 -5.40 -15.68
C LEU A 100 20.26 -4.62 -16.99
N ASN A 101 19.46 -5.16 -17.92
CA ASN A 101 18.99 -4.36 -19.08
C ASN A 101 18.05 -3.23 -18.59
N PHE A 102 17.77 -2.24 -19.43
CA PHE A 102 16.98 -1.08 -19.00
C PHE A 102 15.54 -1.43 -18.59
N ASN A 103 14.90 -2.43 -19.24
CA ASN A 103 13.55 -2.89 -18.88
C ASN A 103 13.51 -3.39 -17.44
N ASP A 104 14.44 -4.30 -17.10
CA ASP A 104 14.51 -4.89 -15.77
C ASP A 104 14.93 -3.87 -14.71
N GLN A 105 15.78 -2.91 -15.07
CA GLN A 105 16.15 -1.80 -14.19
C GLN A 105 14.94 -0.91 -13.86
N LEU A 106 14.16 -0.49 -14.85
CA LEU A 106 12.97 0.34 -14.63
C LEU A 106 11.93 -0.38 -13.77
N ASN A 107 11.66 -1.65 -14.07
CA ASN A 107 10.75 -2.48 -13.30
C ASN A 107 11.23 -2.65 -11.84
N TYR A 108 12.53 -2.89 -11.63
CA TYR A 108 13.11 -2.99 -10.29
C TYR A 108 12.94 -1.68 -9.50
N MET A 109 13.30 -0.55 -10.10
CA MET A 109 13.23 0.76 -9.45
C MET A 109 11.78 1.13 -9.14
N TYR A 110 10.84 0.84 -10.05
CA TYR A 110 9.41 1.04 -9.82
C TYR A 110 8.90 0.21 -8.64
N LYS A 111 9.24 -1.09 -8.60
CA LYS A 111 8.81 -1.97 -7.50
C LYS A 111 9.37 -1.54 -6.15
N THR A 112 10.63 -1.11 -6.10
CA THR A 112 11.22 -0.65 -4.84
C THR A 112 10.67 0.72 -4.41
N ASP A 113 10.39 1.63 -5.36
CA ASP A 113 9.72 2.92 -5.09
C ASP A 113 8.32 2.70 -4.46
N GLN A 114 7.49 1.89 -5.12
CA GLN A 114 6.15 1.59 -4.61
C GLN A 114 6.20 0.80 -3.29
N GLY A 115 7.16 -0.12 -3.16
CA GLY A 115 7.39 -0.88 -1.94
C GLY A 115 7.79 -0.01 -0.75
N ASP A 116 8.61 1.01 -0.95
CA ASP A 116 8.99 1.95 0.11
C ASP A 116 7.79 2.77 0.61
N ARG A 117 6.92 3.21 -0.33
CA ARG A 117 5.69 3.94 0.00
C ARG A 117 4.69 3.07 0.75
N LEU A 118 4.48 1.83 0.28
CA LEU A 118 3.58 0.87 0.93
C LEU A 118 4.06 0.50 2.34
N ALA A 119 5.37 0.35 2.53
CA ALA A 119 5.97 0.03 3.81
C ALA A 119 6.22 1.27 4.70
N LEU A 120 5.74 2.45 4.29
CA LEU A 120 5.89 3.73 5.01
C LEU A 120 7.36 4.04 5.38
N ARG A 121 8.29 3.71 4.48
CA ARG A 121 9.73 3.92 4.67
C ARG A 121 10.12 5.37 4.37
N PHE A 122 9.67 6.28 5.23
CA PHE A 122 9.96 7.72 5.06
C PHE A 122 11.40 8.08 5.46
N ILE A 123 12.06 7.24 6.26
CA ILE A 123 13.46 7.42 6.64
C ILE A 123 14.32 7.16 5.40
N LYS A 124 14.95 8.22 4.86
CA LYS A 124 15.75 8.25 3.62
C LYS A 124 14.98 8.11 2.30
N LEU A 125 13.65 8.27 2.30
CA LEU A 125 12.88 8.19 1.06
C LEU A 125 13.39 9.16 -0.01
N ASN A 126 13.70 10.41 0.39
CA ASN A 126 14.22 11.42 -0.53
C ASN A 126 15.57 11.04 -1.17
N GLU A 127 16.49 10.45 -0.39
CA GLU A 127 17.79 9.99 -0.91
C GLU A 127 17.58 8.88 -1.97
N ARG A 128 16.69 7.93 -1.67
CA ARG A 128 16.35 6.81 -2.55
C ARG A 128 15.63 7.27 -3.82
N ASP A 129 14.71 8.22 -3.70
CA ASP A 129 14.01 8.81 -4.85
C ASP A 129 14.99 9.59 -5.73
N GLN A 130 15.97 10.28 -5.14
CA GLN A 130 17.04 10.94 -5.89
C GLN A 130 17.91 9.92 -6.66
N GLU A 131 18.32 8.81 -6.05
CA GLU A 131 19.08 7.76 -6.75
C GLU A 131 18.32 7.20 -7.96
N ARG A 132 17.01 6.92 -7.79
CA ARG A 132 16.17 6.39 -8.87
C ARG A 132 15.95 7.40 -9.98
N THR A 133 15.62 8.65 -9.65
CA THR A 133 15.38 9.69 -10.65
C THR A 133 16.63 9.96 -11.48
N GLN A 134 17.81 10.05 -10.85
CA GLN A 134 19.09 10.15 -11.55
C GLN A 134 19.33 8.96 -12.50
N ARG A 135 18.97 7.74 -12.06
CA ARG A 135 19.12 6.56 -12.91
C ARG A 135 18.16 6.56 -14.09
N VAL A 136 16.90 6.94 -13.87
CA VAL A 136 15.89 7.05 -14.94
C VAL A 136 16.31 8.09 -15.99
N VAL A 137 16.79 9.26 -15.57
CA VAL A 137 17.31 10.27 -16.50
C VAL A 137 18.43 9.70 -17.38
N LYS A 138 19.40 8.98 -16.79
CA LYS A 138 20.47 8.32 -17.56
C LYS A 138 19.97 7.27 -18.54
N ILE A 139 18.89 6.55 -18.22
CA ILE A 139 18.28 5.58 -19.15
C ILE A 139 17.61 6.31 -20.31
N LEU A 140 16.93 7.42 -20.03
CA LEU A 140 16.25 8.22 -21.06
C LEU A 140 17.22 8.92 -22.01
N GLU A 141 18.43 9.24 -21.55
CA GLU A 141 19.51 9.80 -22.39
C GLU A 141 20.11 8.80 -23.39
N GLN A 142 19.81 7.50 -23.27
CA GLN A 142 20.33 6.46 -24.16
C GLN A 142 19.51 6.28 -25.45
N ASP A 143 18.46 7.09 -25.66
CA ASP A 143 17.54 7.04 -26.81
C ASP A 143 16.93 5.63 -27.05
N GLU A 144 16.76 4.85 -25.99
CA GLU A 144 16.16 3.52 -26.03
C GLU A 144 14.66 3.58 -26.31
N ILE A 145 14.14 2.62 -27.08
CA ILE A 145 12.70 2.52 -27.36
C ILE A 145 12.01 1.88 -26.14
N LEU A 146 11.35 2.71 -25.33
CA LEU A 146 10.62 2.25 -24.16
C LEU A 146 9.21 1.73 -24.52
N SER A 147 8.82 0.60 -23.91
CA SER A 147 7.45 0.10 -23.96
C SER A 147 6.50 1.05 -23.20
N PRO A 148 5.17 0.98 -23.45
CA PRO A 148 4.19 1.76 -22.69
C PRO A 148 4.29 1.56 -21.17
N GLU A 149 4.56 0.32 -20.73
CA GLU A 149 4.77 0.00 -19.32
C GLU A 149 6.03 0.68 -18.76
N ASN A 150 7.15 0.64 -19.50
CA ASN A 150 8.39 1.30 -19.07
C ASN A 150 8.23 2.82 -18.98
N LEU A 151 7.50 3.42 -19.92
CA LEU A 151 7.18 4.85 -19.89
C LEU A 151 6.41 5.20 -18.61
N TYR A 152 5.40 4.40 -18.26
CA TYR A 152 4.64 4.57 -17.02
C TYR A 152 5.50 4.38 -15.77
N GLN A 153 6.38 3.36 -15.75
CA GLN A 153 7.29 3.11 -14.63
C GLN A 153 8.28 4.27 -14.43
N ALA A 154 8.92 4.73 -15.51
CA ALA A 154 9.82 5.87 -15.52
C ALA A 154 9.10 7.15 -15.05
N ALA A 155 7.89 7.39 -15.56
CA ALA A 155 7.07 8.52 -15.16
C ALA A 155 6.72 8.50 -13.67
N THR A 156 6.38 7.33 -13.13
CA THR A 156 6.04 7.17 -11.70
C THR A 156 7.24 7.52 -10.82
N ILE A 157 8.44 7.07 -11.20
CA ILE A 157 9.68 7.40 -10.48
C ILE A 157 9.96 8.91 -10.55
N LEU A 158 9.87 9.51 -11.74
CA LEU A 158 10.11 10.94 -11.94
C LEU A 158 9.08 11.83 -11.24
N GLN A 159 7.83 11.37 -11.09
CA GLN A 159 6.80 12.04 -10.33
C GLN A 159 7.21 12.28 -8.86
N HIS A 160 8.10 11.46 -8.33
CA HIS A 160 8.65 11.55 -6.98
C HIS A 160 9.99 12.28 -6.89
N GLY A 161 10.48 12.85 -8.00
CA GLY A 161 11.62 13.75 -7.98
C GLY A 161 11.34 15.05 -7.23
N THR A 162 12.36 15.89 -7.11
CA THR A 162 12.29 17.16 -6.37
C THR A 162 12.40 18.41 -7.25
N GLU A 163 12.54 18.24 -8.57
CA GLU A 163 12.79 19.32 -9.52
C GLU A 163 11.63 19.47 -10.51
N SER A 164 11.34 20.70 -10.94
CA SER A 164 10.29 20.98 -11.93
C SER A 164 10.47 20.16 -13.22
N LYS A 165 11.72 19.93 -13.64
CA LYS A 165 12.05 19.14 -14.84
C LYS A 165 11.62 17.68 -14.69
N HIS A 166 11.75 17.10 -13.50
CA HIS A 166 11.30 15.72 -13.25
C HIS A 166 9.78 15.60 -13.42
N TYR A 167 9.00 16.56 -12.93
CA TYR A 167 7.54 16.56 -13.08
C TYR A 167 7.10 16.74 -14.54
N GLU A 168 7.79 17.60 -15.29
CA GLU A 168 7.57 17.75 -16.73
C GLU A 168 7.83 16.44 -17.48
N MET A 169 8.98 15.80 -17.22
CA MET A 169 9.31 14.51 -17.82
C MET A 169 8.30 13.43 -17.42
N ALA A 170 7.88 13.39 -16.16
CA ALA A 170 6.84 12.47 -15.70
C ALA A 170 5.52 12.65 -16.45
N TYR A 171 5.10 13.90 -16.69
CA TYR A 171 3.90 14.20 -17.47
C TYR A 171 4.02 13.67 -18.91
N ILE A 172 5.12 14.00 -19.60
CA ILE A 172 5.35 13.60 -20.99
C ILE A 172 5.33 12.07 -21.13
N LEU A 173 6.06 11.37 -20.26
CA LEU A 173 6.18 9.92 -20.30
C LEU A 173 4.85 9.22 -19.95
N ALA A 174 4.17 9.67 -18.89
CA ALA A 174 2.88 9.09 -18.50
C ALA A 174 1.81 9.31 -19.57
N LYS A 175 1.78 10.49 -20.18
CA LYS A 175 0.85 10.79 -21.28
C LYS A 175 1.17 9.95 -22.51
N ARG A 176 2.45 9.78 -22.83
CA ARG A 176 2.87 8.91 -23.95
C ARG A 176 2.50 7.45 -23.72
N ALA A 177 2.63 6.95 -22.49
CA ALA A 177 2.17 5.60 -22.13
C ALA A 177 0.66 5.44 -22.37
N ASP A 178 -0.14 6.44 -21.97
CA ASP A 178 -1.59 6.49 -22.16
C ASP A 178 -1.97 6.47 -23.66
N GLU A 179 -1.31 7.31 -24.46
CA GLU A 179 -1.49 7.38 -25.92
C GLU A 179 -1.14 6.06 -26.64
N LEU A 180 -0.26 5.25 -26.05
CA LEU A 180 0.11 3.93 -26.56
C LEU A 180 -0.78 2.79 -26.02
N GLY A 181 -1.85 3.12 -25.30
CA GLY A 181 -2.85 2.15 -24.80
C GLY A 181 -2.60 1.65 -23.37
N TYR A 182 -1.63 2.23 -22.64
CA TYR A 182 -1.45 1.95 -21.21
C TYR A 182 -2.22 2.99 -20.39
N GLU A 183 -3.53 2.78 -20.25
CA GLU A 183 -4.42 3.70 -19.53
C GLU A 183 -3.91 4.00 -18.12
N ASN A 184 -3.66 5.27 -17.82
CA ASN A 184 -3.19 5.68 -16.51
C ASN A 184 -3.69 7.08 -16.11
N GLY A 185 -3.94 7.27 -14.81
CA GLY A 185 -4.29 8.59 -14.26
C GLY A 185 -3.07 9.48 -13.93
N LEU A 186 -1.85 8.94 -14.07
CA LEU A 186 -0.63 9.56 -13.57
C LEU A 186 -0.31 10.87 -14.30
N TRP A 187 -0.55 10.95 -15.60
CA TRP A 187 -0.23 12.16 -16.37
C TRP A 187 -0.97 13.41 -15.85
N LYS A 188 -2.20 13.28 -15.33
CA LYS A 188 -2.92 14.40 -14.69
C LYS A 188 -2.22 14.84 -13.41
N ALA A 189 -1.81 13.87 -12.59
CA ALA A 189 -1.08 14.11 -11.35
C ALA A 189 0.29 14.74 -11.58
N ALA A 190 1.00 14.30 -12.62
CA ALA A 190 2.28 14.86 -13.01
C ALA A 190 2.15 16.27 -13.57
N TYR A 191 1.13 16.53 -14.39
CA TYR A 191 0.86 17.85 -14.90
C TYR A 191 0.57 18.86 -13.79
N ASP A 192 -0.31 18.52 -12.85
CA ASP A 192 -0.63 19.42 -11.73
C ASP A 192 0.59 19.69 -10.85
N ARG A 193 1.39 18.66 -10.56
CA ARG A 193 2.63 18.82 -9.78
C ARG A 193 3.64 19.71 -10.52
N TRP A 194 3.76 19.55 -11.84
CA TRP A 194 4.58 20.43 -12.67
C TRP A 194 4.08 21.88 -12.63
N MET A 195 2.79 22.12 -12.82
CA MET A 195 2.21 23.47 -12.77
C MET A 195 2.45 24.14 -11.42
N LEU A 196 2.19 23.43 -10.32
CA LEU A 196 2.42 23.95 -8.98
C LEU A 196 3.89 24.28 -8.73
N SER A 197 4.83 23.47 -9.23
CA SER A 197 6.27 23.76 -9.12
C SER A 197 6.70 25.04 -9.85
N LEU A 198 5.93 25.46 -10.86
CA LEU A 198 6.11 26.71 -11.59
C LEU A 198 5.33 27.89 -10.99
N GLY A 199 4.65 27.69 -9.84
CA GLY A 199 3.76 28.70 -9.24
C GLY A 199 2.44 28.90 -9.99
N LYS A 200 2.07 27.98 -10.90
CA LYS A 200 0.81 28.01 -11.65
C LYS A 200 -0.25 27.18 -10.92
N PRO A 201 -1.56 27.49 -11.11
CA PRO A 201 -2.62 26.67 -10.55
C PRO A 201 -2.65 25.27 -11.17
N GLN A 202 -3.10 24.28 -10.38
CA GLN A 202 -3.39 22.94 -10.89
C GLN A 202 -4.64 22.94 -11.79
N VAL A 203 -4.66 22.05 -12.79
CA VAL A 203 -5.76 21.94 -13.77
C VAL A 203 -6.70 20.79 -13.43
N TYR A 204 -6.18 19.67 -12.95
CA TYR A 204 -6.96 18.45 -12.70
C TYR A 204 -7.31 18.23 -11.22
N GLY A 205 -6.80 19.07 -10.32
CA GLY A 205 -7.15 19.00 -8.90
C GLY A 205 -6.53 17.82 -8.14
N THR A 206 -5.45 17.25 -8.67
CA THR A 206 -4.91 15.96 -8.18
C THR A 206 -3.94 16.11 -7.01
N GLN A 207 -3.34 17.29 -6.82
CA GLN A 207 -2.44 17.53 -5.70
C GLN A 207 -3.23 18.09 -4.52
N THR A 208 -3.07 17.46 -3.36
CA THR A 208 -3.68 17.91 -2.11
C THR A 208 -2.61 18.48 -1.21
N LYS A 209 -2.92 19.61 -0.58
CA LYS A 209 -2.16 20.05 0.60
C LYS A 209 -2.71 19.29 1.80
N ALA A 210 -1.86 18.61 2.54
CA ALA A 210 -2.25 18.08 3.84
C ALA A 210 -2.35 19.25 4.82
N THR A 211 -3.57 19.71 5.08
CA THR A 211 -3.84 20.72 6.11
C THR A 211 -4.16 20.01 7.42
N LEU A 212 -3.23 20.06 8.37
CA LEU A 212 -3.49 19.56 9.70
C LEU A 212 -4.13 20.68 10.53
N THR A 213 -5.37 20.49 10.95
CA THR A 213 -6.03 21.43 11.87
C THR A 213 -5.83 20.93 13.30
N ILE A 214 -5.00 21.62 14.07
CA ILE A 214 -4.81 21.33 15.51
C ILE A 214 -5.42 22.50 16.29
N PHE A 215 -6.41 22.24 17.14
CA PHE A 215 -7.11 23.25 17.95
C PHE A 215 -7.63 24.47 17.15
N GLY A 216 -8.11 24.24 15.92
CA GLY A 216 -8.61 25.31 15.05
C GLY A 216 -7.53 26.11 14.32
N VAL A 217 -6.25 25.79 14.52
CA VAL A 217 -5.13 26.35 13.74
C VAL A 217 -4.82 25.41 12.59
N GLN A 218 -4.96 25.93 11.36
CA GLN A 218 -4.53 25.23 10.15
C GLN A 218 -3.01 25.36 10.00
N VAL A 219 -2.31 24.23 10.08
CA VAL A 219 -0.89 24.13 9.76
C VAL A 219 -0.78 23.50 8.37
N GLU A 220 -0.37 24.30 7.38
CA GLU A 220 0.02 23.76 6.08
C GLU A 220 1.37 23.05 6.25
N GLN A 221 1.44 21.76 5.91
CA GLN A 221 2.73 21.13 5.66
C GLN A 221 3.29 21.75 4.37
N LYS A 222 4.39 22.51 4.50
CA LYS A 222 5.18 23.00 3.37
C LYS A 222 5.89 21.85 2.68
#